data_AF-A0AAD3D7V3-F1
#
_entry.id   AF-A0AAD3D7V3-F1
#
_cell.length_a   1.000
_cell.length_b   1.000
_cell.length_c   1.000
_cell.angle_alpha   90.00
_cell.angle_beta   90.00
_cell.angle_gamma   90.00
#
_symmetry.space_group_name_H-M   'P 1'
#
loop_
_entity.id
_entity.type
_entity.pdbx_description
1 polymer ?
#
loop_
_entity_poly.entity_id
_entity_poly.type
_entity_poly.pdbx_seq_one_letter_code
_entity_poly.pdbx_strand_id
1 'polypeptide(L)'
;MHLSSFSLAYTLLTLISGSSAFTSTPQTKQATHLLSTADDVSESIPTRRQTLELAVGALGLGVSFAATRENKPTDYGLYGVLPVGPYKTKQTIQKEIVPGKIWTFDQKFGILNVQVPLRMTVIKLSTGGLFVYDPIAATPECVDFVRNLEKDYGPVKHIVLGSVAIEHKVYAGVFAQKFKEAQVWLQDGQYSFPSDLPPSFLGFPSGRTHAMPKSMADAPEEWKNDFEFETLGPVISRDGAFGETVFFHKDTKTLLVTDTVLEVTDEVPEIYDLDPKPLLYHARDTVTEVVEDTEEIRKRGWRRVVLFGLFFNPGAIDIKDGGVAYNERRPDINPDFIGIYPFDWVGDDIASFKALQGGLLVAPILQKLILNRYPIETLDFADKVAQWPIERIIPAHLKNDLKYTGKDYREAFSFLEAKGVPAGKPKPLAIDMKALDDAEINLIGSGAIVPCSPAVGGQYSREEVLAQETYQCRGKTCTPRAQS
;
A
#
# COMPACT_ATOMS: atom_id res chain seq x y z
N MET A 1 13.40 -25.17 3.97
CA MET A 1 13.37 -23.83 3.35
C MET A 1 12.04 -23.09 3.50
N HIS A 2 10.93 -23.71 3.93
CA HIS A 2 9.63 -23.03 4.09
C HIS A 2 9.32 -22.47 5.49
N LEU A 3 10.07 -22.82 6.54
CA LEU A 3 9.80 -22.39 7.92
C LEU A 3 10.20 -20.93 8.22
N SER A 4 11.15 -20.35 7.47
CA SER A 4 11.64 -18.98 7.72
C SER A 4 10.69 -17.89 7.21
N SER A 5 9.94 -18.16 6.14
CA SER A 5 8.96 -17.21 5.58
C SER A 5 7.70 -17.08 6.45
N PHE A 6 7.32 -18.14 7.17
CA PHE A 6 6.18 -18.15 8.10
C PHE A 6 6.44 -17.36 9.36
N SER A 7 7.64 -17.50 9.96
CA SER A 7 8.02 -16.69 11.11
C SER A 7 8.01 -15.20 10.76
N LEU A 8 8.45 -14.82 9.55
CA LEU A 8 8.48 -13.42 9.14
C LEU A 8 7.10 -12.84 8.85
N ALA A 9 6.16 -13.61 8.27
CA ALA A 9 4.79 -13.17 8.03
C ALA A 9 3.98 -13.05 9.34
N TYR A 10 4.21 -13.97 10.29
CA TYR A 10 3.64 -13.89 11.64
C TYR A 10 4.25 -12.71 12.42
N THR A 11 5.57 -12.50 12.31
CA THR A 11 6.24 -11.32 12.88
C THR A 11 5.70 -10.02 12.26
N LEU A 12 5.43 -9.97 10.94
CA LEU A 12 4.86 -8.80 10.28
C LEU A 12 3.42 -8.50 10.77
N LEU A 13 2.59 -9.54 10.97
CA LEU A 13 1.29 -9.37 11.61
C LEU A 13 1.43 -8.87 13.04
N THR A 14 2.33 -9.45 13.85
CA THR A 14 2.58 -8.98 15.24
C THR A 14 3.31 -7.64 15.33
N LEU A 15 3.94 -7.16 14.25
CA LEU A 15 4.53 -5.83 14.17
C LEU A 15 3.48 -4.78 13.78
N ILE A 16 2.47 -5.17 12.99
CA ILE A 16 1.33 -4.31 12.62
C ILE A 16 0.26 -4.31 13.73
N SER A 17 0.04 -5.43 14.42
CA SER A 17 -0.73 -5.51 15.66
C SER A 17 0.22 -5.36 16.83
N GLY A 18 0.46 -4.11 17.26
CA GLY A 18 1.40 -3.75 18.32
C GLY A 18 1.52 -4.79 19.42
N SER A 19 2.76 -5.21 19.67
CA SER A 19 3.17 -6.19 20.67
C SER A 19 2.40 -6.05 21.99
N SER A 20 1.37 -6.88 22.17
CA SER A 20 0.83 -7.15 23.50
C SER A 20 1.81 -8.07 24.21
N ALA A 21 2.74 -7.47 24.94
CA ALA A 21 3.70 -8.18 25.77
C ALA A 21 3.60 -7.67 27.22
N PHE A 22 2.90 -8.48 28.02
CA PHE A 22 3.01 -8.62 29.48
C PHE A 22 2.44 -7.55 30.42
N THR A 23 1.28 -7.87 31.01
CA THR A 23 1.00 -7.54 32.42
C THR A 23 0.46 -8.77 33.15
N SER A 24 1.31 -9.39 33.97
CA SER A 24 0.85 -10.15 35.13
C SER A 24 1.88 -10.06 36.26
N THR A 25 1.50 -9.40 37.35
CA THR A 25 2.06 -9.58 38.71
C THR A 25 0.88 -9.49 39.69
N PRO A 26 0.93 -10.07 40.91
CA PRO A 26 2.14 -10.21 41.74
C PRO A 26 2.30 -11.55 42.50
N GLN A 27 3.55 -11.93 42.83
CA GLN A 27 3.90 -12.40 44.18
C GLN A 27 5.42 -12.50 44.46
N THR A 28 5.83 -11.73 45.47
CA THR A 28 6.87 -11.96 46.50
C THR A 28 8.34 -12.25 46.14
N LYS A 29 9.15 -11.18 46.31
CA LYS A 29 10.44 -11.08 47.02
C LYS A 29 11.42 -12.26 46.97
N GLN A 30 12.56 -12.04 46.31
CA GLN A 30 13.86 -12.03 47.00
C GLN A 30 14.89 -11.22 46.21
N ALA A 31 15.64 -10.38 46.93
CA ALA A 31 16.60 -9.45 46.41
C ALA A 31 17.91 -10.14 46.02
N THR A 32 18.51 -9.72 44.91
CA THR A 32 19.97 -9.63 44.82
C THR A 32 20.32 -8.43 43.95
N HIS A 33 20.93 -7.43 44.59
CA HIS A 33 21.57 -6.29 43.94
C HIS A 33 22.61 -6.78 42.94
N LEU A 34 22.72 -6.13 41.78
CA LEU A 34 24.01 -5.75 41.21
C LEU A 34 23.83 -4.49 40.36
N LEU A 35 24.61 -3.46 40.73
CA LEU A 35 24.71 -2.17 40.07
C LEU A 35 25.26 -2.34 38.65
N SER A 36 24.74 -1.60 37.69
CA SER A 36 25.47 -1.27 36.46
C SER A 36 25.43 0.24 36.27
N THR A 37 26.60 0.83 36.39
CA THR A 37 26.95 2.19 36.02
C THR A 37 26.80 2.41 34.51
N ALA A 38 26.57 3.66 34.15
CA ALA A 38 26.54 4.17 32.80
C ALA A 38 27.93 4.16 32.13
N ASP A 39 27.86 4.27 30.80
CA ASP A 39 28.90 4.62 29.83
C ASP A 39 29.97 3.57 29.47
N ASP A 40 29.82 2.97 28.28
CA ASP A 40 30.82 3.19 27.21
C ASP A 40 30.29 2.81 25.82
N VAL A 41 30.64 3.62 24.83
CA VAL A 41 30.34 3.46 23.40
C VAL A 41 31.23 2.36 22.83
N SER A 42 30.63 1.29 22.28
CA SER A 42 31.35 0.42 21.35
C SER A 42 30.48 0.07 20.15
N GLU A 43 30.98 0.42 18.97
CA GLU A 43 30.45 0.00 17.67
C GLU A 43 30.48 -1.53 17.61
N SER A 44 29.32 -2.17 17.71
CA SER A 44 29.21 -3.61 17.55
C SER A 44 29.30 -3.99 16.08
N ILE A 45 30.36 -4.71 15.72
CA ILE A 45 30.55 -5.30 14.39
C ILE A 45 29.44 -6.34 14.18
N PRO A 46 28.62 -6.24 13.11
CA PRO A 46 27.53 -7.17 12.89
C PRO A 46 28.06 -8.60 12.73
N THR A 47 27.36 -9.55 13.35
CA THR A 47 27.74 -10.96 13.31
C THR A 47 27.65 -11.51 11.89
N ARG A 48 28.49 -12.49 11.54
CA ARG A 48 28.56 -13.12 10.20
C ARG A 48 27.20 -13.59 9.66
N ARG A 49 26.23 -13.89 10.55
CA ARG A 49 24.84 -14.26 10.21
C ARG A 49 23.98 -13.05 9.85
N GLN A 50 24.09 -11.94 10.59
CA GLN A 50 23.45 -10.67 10.24
C GLN A 50 24.02 -10.09 8.95
N THR A 51 25.34 -10.22 8.73
CA THR A 51 25.97 -9.86 7.44
C THR A 51 25.47 -10.73 6.29
N LEU A 52 25.17 -12.02 6.54
CA LEU A 52 24.63 -12.93 5.53
C LEU A 52 23.14 -12.69 5.25
N GLU A 53 22.33 -12.34 6.26
CA GLU A 53 20.93 -11.95 6.11
C GLU A 53 20.78 -10.57 5.44
N LEU A 54 21.62 -9.59 5.78
CA LEU A 54 21.75 -8.33 5.03
C LEU A 54 22.24 -8.58 3.60
N ALA A 55 23.16 -9.53 3.39
CA ALA A 55 23.60 -9.90 2.06
C ALA A 55 22.47 -10.57 1.26
N VAL A 56 21.59 -11.37 1.85
CA VAL A 56 20.43 -11.96 1.13
C VAL A 56 19.39 -10.90 0.78
N GLY A 57 19.12 -9.93 1.68
CA GLY A 57 18.25 -8.78 1.39
C GLY A 57 18.82 -7.84 0.32
N ALA A 58 20.12 -7.55 0.36
CA ALA A 58 20.80 -6.70 -0.62
C ALA A 58 21.10 -7.41 -1.95
N LEU A 59 21.42 -8.70 -1.95
CA LEU A 59 21.61 -9.50 -3.16
C LEU A 59 20.28 -9.79 -3.85
N GLY A 60 19.16 -9.86 -3.11
CA GLY A 60 17.82 -10.00 -3.65
C GLY A 60 17.30 -8.76 -4.39
N LEU A 61 17.75 -7.58 -4.00
CA LEU A 61 17.38 -6.30 -4.65
C LEU A 61 18.33 -5.91 -5.80
N GLY A 62 19.55 -6.47 -5.82
CA GLY A 62 20.49 -6.39 -6.94
C GLY A 62 20.28 -7.46 -8.03
N VAL A 63 19.21 -8.25 -7.98
CA VAL A 63 18.93 -9.30 -8.96
C VAL A 63 18.56 -8.65 -10.29
N SER A 64 19.55 -8.58 -11.17
CA SER A 64 19.34 -8.27 -12.59
C SER A 64 18.33 -9.27 -13.15
N PHE A 65 17.44 -8.83 -14.05
CA PHE A 65 16.53 -9.68 -14.85
C PHE A 65 17.19 -10.99 -15.36
N ALA A 66 18.50 -10.98 -15.60
CA ALA A 66 19.28 -12.17 -16.00
C ALA A 66 19.20 -13.36 -15.01
N ALA A 67 18.87 -13.15 -13.74
CA ALA A 67 18.77 -14.19 -12.73
C ALA A 67 17.32 -14.72 -12.53
N THR A 68 16.33 -14.13 -13.20
CA THR A 68 14.95 -14.63 -13.18
C THR A 68 14.63 -15.41 -14.44
N ARG A 69 14.55 -16.74 -14.34
CA ARG A 69 13.99 -17.59 -15.41
C ARG A 69 12.46 -17.51 -15.38
N GLU A 70 11.90 -16.48 -16.02
CA GLU A 70 10.47 -16.33 -16.29
C GLU A 70 10.12 -17.19 -17.52
N ASN A 71 9.82 -18.48 -17.29
CA ASN A 71 9.62 -19.44 -18.39
C ASN A 71 8.15 -19.48 -18.88
N LYS A 72 7.21 -18.96 -18.09
CA LYS A 72 5.77 -18.91 -18.40
C LYS A 72 5.26 -17.47 -18.48
N PRO A 73 4.17 -17.20 -19.21
CA PRO A 73 3.65 -15.84 -19.40
C PRO A 73 3.39 -15.06 -18.10
N THR A 74 2.97 -15.76 -17.05
CA THR A 74 2.61 -15.16 -15.76
C THR A 74 3.69 -15.30 -14.69
N ASP A 75 4.85 -15.91 -14.99
CA ASP A 75 5.91 -16.08 -13.99
C ASP A 75 6.53 -14.73 -13.63
N TYR A 76 6.68 -14.44 -12.34
CA TYR A 76 7.45 -13.30 -11.82
C TYR A 76 8.61 -13.83 -10.99
N GLY A 77 9.86 -13.67 -11.48
CA GLY A 77 10.97 -14.41 -10.89
C GLY A 77 11.51 -13.90 -9.56
N LEU A 78 11.09 -12.72 -9.09
CA LEU A 78 11.49 -12.18 -7.78
C LEU A 78 10.46 -12.40 -6.66
N TYR A 79 9.47 -13.28 -6.88
CA TYR A 79 8.40 -13.56 -5.91
C TYR A 79 8.89 -14.01 -4.52
N GLY A 80 10.12 -14.52 -4.39
CA GLY A 80 10.68 -14.97 -3.11
C GLY A 80 11.60 -13.97 -2.41
N VAL A 81 11.87 -12.80 -3.02
CA VAL A 81 12.87 -11.83 -2.54
C VAL A 81 12.32 -10.97 -1.41
N LEU A 82 11.04 -10.63 -1.47
CA LEU A 82 10.38 -9.82 -0.45
C LEU A 82 9.29 -10.64 0.23
N PRO A 83 9.04 -10.45 1.53
CA PRO A 83 7.96 -11.14 2.24
C PRO A 83 6.56 -10.70 1.78
N VAL A 84 6.49 -9.75 0.85
CA VAL A 84 5.29 -9.07 0.38
C VAL A 84 4.97 -9.54 -1.06
N GLY A 85 3.75 -10.02 -1.29
CA GLY A 85 3.33 -10.55 -2.59
C GLY A 85 4.04 -11.83 -3.05
N PRO A 86 4.20 -12.88 -2.22
CA PRO A 86 5.06 -14.03 -2.48
C PRO A 86 4.48 -15.04 -3.50
N TYR A 87 3.84 -14.55 -4.55
CA TYR A 87 3.14 -15.35 -5.55
C TYR A 87 3.96 -15.41 -6.82
N LYS A 88 4.41 -16.63 -7.17
CA LYS A 88 5.20 -16.90 -8.38
C LYS A 88 4.48 -16.49 -9.66
N THR A 89 3.16 -16.63 -9.68
CA THR A 89 2.33 -16.33 -10.83
C THR A 89 1.51 -15.07 -10.61
N LYS A 90 1.59 -14.14 -11.55
CA LYS A 90 0.84 -12.89 -11.56
C LYS A 90 0.23 -12.68 -12.93
N GLN A 91 -1.04 -13.04 -13.05
CA GLN A 91 -1.79 -12.81 -14.26
C GLN A 91 -2.19 -11.33 -14.36
N THR A 92 -2.09 -10.79 -15.56
CA THR A 92 -2.45 -9.41 -15.86
C THR A 92 -3.78 -9.36 -16.62
N ILE A 93 -4.73 -8.56 -16.12
CA ILE A 93 -5.94 -8.18 -16.87
C ILE A 93 -5.74 -6.78 -17.43
N GLN A 94 -5.72 -6.65 -18.76
CA GLN A 94 -5.69 -5.35 -19.43
C GLN A 94 -7.12 -4.90 -19.77
N LYS A 95 -7.47 -3.66 -19.43
CA LYS A 95 -8.72 -3.00 -19.87
C LYS A 95 -8.42 -1.65 -20.51
N GLU A 96 -9.03 -1.40 -21.67
CA GLU A 96 -9.06 -0.07 -22.28
C GLU A 96 -10.20 0.74 -21.65
N ILE A 97 -9.84 1.77 -20.88
CA ILE A 97 -10.79 2.60 -20.12
C ILE A 97 -11.27 3.79 -20.94
N VAL A 98 -10.37 4.35 -21.75
CA VAL A 98 -10.70 5.37 -22.74
C VAL A 98 -10.12 4.93 -24.08
N PRO A 99 -10.96 4.67 -25.10
CA PRO A 99 -10.52 4.15 -26.40
C PRO A 99 -9.36 4.95 -26.99
N GLY A 100 -8.27 4.25 -27.30
CA GLY A 100 -7.05 4.80 -27.90
C GLY A 100 -6.26 5.76 -27.02
N LYS A 101 -6.58 5.87 -25.72
CA LYS A 101 -5.97 6.87 -24.82
C LYS A 101 -5.51 6.31 -23.48
N ILE A 102 -6.32 5.49 -22.79
CA ILE A 102 -6.03 5.03 -21.42
C ILE A 102 -6.29 3.53 -21.30
N TRP A 103 -5.30 2.81 -20.80
CA TRP A 103 -5.38 1.39 -20.46
C TRP A 103 -5.00 1.17 -19.00
N THR A 104 -5.62 0.21 -18.36
CA THR A 104 -5.31 -0.23 -17.00
C THR A 104 -4.94 -1.70 -17.01
N PHE A 105 -4.07 -2.07 -16.08
CA PHE A 105 -3.49 -3.40 -15.96
C PHE A 105 -3.60 -3.82 -14.51
N ASP A 106 -4.35 -4.87 -14.23
CA ASP A 106 -4.59 -5.33 -12.87
C ASP A 106 -3.84 -6.66 -12.62
N GLN A 107 -3.19 -6.75 -11.45
CA GLN A 107 -2.58 -7.96 -10.92
C GLN A 107 -3.02 -8.19 -9.47
N LYS A 108 -3.01 -9.45 -9.01
CA LYS A 108 -3.21 -9.77 -7.60
C LYS A 108 -1.95 -9.45 -6.81
N PHE A 109 -2.14 -8.74 -5.70
CA PHE A 109 -1.10 -8.41 -4.74
C PHE A 109 -1.60 -8.65 -3.32
N GLY A 110 -0.73 -9.14 -2.42
CA GLY A 110 -1.12 -9.32 -1.04
C GLY A 110 -0.26 -10.29 -0.25
N ILE A 111 -0.64 -10.53 1.00
CA ILE A 111 0.01 -11.45 1.94
C ILE A 111 -1.08 -12.30 2.60
N LEU A 112 -0.79 -13.57 2.91
CA LEU A 112 -1.70 -14.47 3.64
C LEU A 112 -3.12 -14.56 3.03
N ASN A 113 -3.19 -14.65 1.69
CA ASN A 113 -4.44 -14.66 0.93
C ASN A 113 -5.35 -13.42 1.11
N VAL A 114 -4.94 -12.39 1.85
CA VAL A 114 -5.51 -11.05 1.70
C VAL A 114 -4.91 -10.46 0.44
N GLN A 115 -5.48 -10.83 -0.71
CA GLN A 115 -5.05 -10.35 -2.01
C GLN A 115 -6.03 -9.26 -2.46
N VAL A 116 -5.53 -8.19 -3.06
CA VAL A 116 -6.35 -7.12 -3.64
C VAL A 116 -5.82 -6.82 -5.05
N PRO A 117 -6.65 -6.23 -5.93
CA PRO A 117 -6.15 -5.70 -7.19
C PRO A 117 -5.08 -4.63 -6.92
N LEU A 118 -3.96 -4.74 -7.63
CA LEU A 118 -2.90 -3.74 -7.77
C LEU A 118 -2.87 -3.32 -9.24
N ARG A 119 -3.00 -2.02 -9.50
CA ARG A 119 -3.25 -1.49 -10.85
C ARG A 119 -2.16 -0.56 -11.32
N MET A 120 -1.70 -0.82 -12.55
CA MET A 120 -0.89 0.09 -13.35
C MET A 120 -1.77 0.77 -14.40
N THR A 121 -1.52 2.04 -14.67
CA THR A 121 -2.20 2.78 -15.76
C THR A 121 -1.22 3.18 -16.85
N VAL A 122 -1.60 3.00 -18.11
CA VAL A 122 -0.85 3.42 -19.28
C VAL A 122 -1.66 4.46 -20.05
N ILE A 123 -1.06 5.59 -20.37
CA ILE A 123 -1.69 6.71 -21.08
C ILE A 123 -0.89 7.04 -22.34
N LYS A 124 -1.59 7.27 -23.44
CA LYS A 124 -1.00 7.80 -24.67
C LYS A 124 -0.69 9.29 -24.52
N LEU A 125 0.55 9.68 -24.78
CA LEU A 125 0.97 11.08 -24.78
C LEU A 125 0.57 11.77 -26.09
N SER A 126 0.14 13.04 -26.03
CA SER A 126 -0.19 13.84 -27.22
C SER A 126 1.01 14.10 -28.12
N THR A 127 2.21 14.11 -27.53
CA THR A 127 3.51 14.23 -28.22
C THR A 127 4.03 12.90 -28.79
N GLY A 128 3.25 11.82 -28.68
CA GLY A 128 3.64 10.47 -29.08
C GLY A 128 4.40 9.71 -27.99
N GLY A 129 4.21 8.39 -27.97
CA GLY A 129 4.71 7.51 -26.92
C GLY A 129 3.71 7.31 -25.77
N LEU A 130 4.17 6.58 -24.75
CA LEU A 130 3.35 6.15 -23.62
C LEU A 130 3.91 6.66 -22.28
N PHE A 131 3.00 6.98 -21.38
CA PHE A 131 3.23 7.27 -19.97
C PHE A 131 2.69 6.10 -19.13
N VAL A 132 3.48 5.61 -18.17
CA VAL A 132 3.11 4.51 -17.27
C VAL A 132 3.11 5.03 -15.84
N TYR A 133 2.03 4.76 -15.10
CA TYR A 133 1.83 5.13 -13.70
C TYR A 133 1.63 3.90 -12.82
N ASP A 134 2.33 3.86 -11.69
CA ASP A 134 2.35 2.78 -10.68
C ASP A 134 2.52 1.37 -11.28
N PRO A 135 3.72 1.05 -11.79
CA PRO A 135 3.95 -0.21 -12.49
C PRO A 135 3.73 -1.44 -11.61
N ILE A 136 3.04 -2.43 -12.18
CA ILE A 136 2.85 -3.76 -11.59
C ILE A 136 3.97 -4.72 -12.00
N ALA A 137 3.91 -5.99 -11.57
CA ALA A 137 4.94 -6.97 -11.88
C ALA A 137 5.09 -7.16 -13.40
N ALA A 138 6.32 -6.99 -13.88
CA ALA A 138 6.67 -7.07 -15.30
C ALA A 138 6.80 -8.51 -15.80
N THR A 139 5.74 -9.31 -15.63
CA THR A 139 5.63 -10.65 -16.20
C THR A 139 5.72 -10.57 -17.72
N PRO A 140 6.15 -11.66 -18.42
CA PRO A 140 6.18 -11.67 -19.88
C PRO A 140 4.85 -11.25 -20.52
N GLU A 141 3.71 -11.70 -19.98
CA GLU A 141 2.37 -11.29 -20.42
C GLU A 141 2.13 -9.78 -20.29
N CYS A 142 2.43 -9.20 -19.12
CA CYS A 142 2.30 -7.76 -18.88
C CYS A 142 3.16 -6.96 -19.86
N VAL A 143 4.42 -7.38 -20.06
CA VAL A 143 5.35 -6.73 -20.98
C VAL A 143 4.83 -6.82 -22.42
N ASP A 144 4.36 -7.98 -22.87
CA ASP A 144 3.84 -8.17 -24.23
C ASP A 144 2.64 -7.27 -24.52
N PHE A 145 1.73 -7.10 -23.56
CA PHE A 145 0.63 -6.16 -23.71
C PHE A 145 1.11 -4.72 -23.91
N VAL A 146 2.06 -4.26 -23.09
CA VAL A 146 2.63 -2.90 -23.23
C VAL A 146 3.41 -2.76 -24.54
N ARG A 147 4.15 -3.80 -24.99
CA ARG A 147 4.82 -3.80 -26.29
C ARG A 147 3.85 -3.72 -27.46
N ASN A 148 2.64 -4.28 -27.33
CA ASN A 148 1.61 -4.11 -28.35
C ASN A 148 1.13 -2.65 -28.41
N LEU A 149 0.94 -1.98 -27.27
CA LEU A 149 0.66 -0.55 -27.26
C LEU A 149 1.80 0.28 -27.87
N GLU A 150 3.07 -0.10 -27.64
CA GLU A 150 4.20 0.62 -28.25
C GLU A 150 4.22 0.55 -29.78
N LYS A 151 3.74 -0.55 -30.38
CA LYS A 151 3.64 -0.69 -31.85
C LYS A 151 2.70 0.34 -32.45
N ASP A 152 1.60 0.64 -31.75
CA ASP A 152 0.55 1.51 -32.25
C ASP A 152 0.76 2.99 -31.88
N TYR A 153 1.35 3.25 -30.70
CA TYR A 153 1.39 4.60 -30.11
C TYR A 153 2.81 5.15 -29.86
N GLY A 154 3.84 4.34 -30.10
CA GLY A 154 5.24 4.70 -29.84
C GLY A 154 5.74 4.24 -28.48
N PRO A 155 7.04 4.40 -28.20
CA PRO A 155 7.69 3.79 -27.04
C PRO A 155 7.17 4.34 -25.71
N VAL A 156 7.34 3.57 -24.64
CA VAL A 156 7.21 4.09 -23.27
C VAL A 156 8.28 5.15 -23.03
N LYS A 157 7.85 6.39 -22.79
CA LYS A 157 8.72 7.54 -22.51
C LYS A 157 8.92 7.79 -21.02
N HIS A 158 7.86 7.61 -20.23
CA HIS A 158 7.88 7.90 -18.80
C HIS A 158 7.31 6.73 -18.00
N ILE A 159 8.01 6.36 -16.93
CA ILE A 159 7.55 5.42 -15.91
C ILE A 159 7.55 6.15 -14.59
N VAL A 160 6.38 6.28 -13.98
CA VAL A 160 6.18 7.04 -12.75
C VAL A 160 5.76 6.10 -11.64
N LEU A 161 6.52 6.11 -10.56
CA LEU A 161 6.10 5.53 -9.28
C LEU A 161 5.52 6.68 -8.44
N GLY A 162 4.19 6.73 -8.35
CA GLY A 162 3.43 7.77 -7.67
C GLY A 162 3.42 7.62 -6.15
N SER A 163 3.72 6.43 -5.62
CA SER A 163 3.67 6.16 -4.17
C SER A 163 5.03 5.77 -3.55
N VAL A 164 5.17 6.08 -2.26
CA VAL A 164 6.28 5.57 -1.42
C VAL A 164 5.98 4.15 -0.91
N ALA A 165 4.71 3.74 -0.91
CA ALA A 165 4.30 2.46 -0.34
C ALA A 165 4.99 1.28 -1.04
N ILE A 166 5.43 0.32 -0.24
CA ILE A 166 6.28 -0.78 -0.67
C ILE A 166 5.64 -1.64 -1.77
N GLU A 167 4.31 -1.74 -1.76
CA GLU A 167 3.52 -2.55 -2.70
C GLU A 167 3.52 -2.02 -4.13
N HIS A 168 3.56 -0.70 -4.31
CA HIS A 168 3.72 -0.08 -5.62
C HIS A 168 5.20 -0.03 -6.02
N LYS A 169 6.10 0.10 -5.04
CA LYS A 169 7.55 0.18 -5.28
C LYS A 169 8.17 -1.12 -5.77
N VAL A 170 7.76 -2.26 -5.22
CA VAL A 170 8.44 -3.57 -5.40
C VAL A 170 8.60 -3.97 -6.87
N TYR A 171 7.69 -3.57 -7.74
CA TYR A 171 7.70 -3.95 -9.15
C TYR A 171 8.31 -2.88 -10.06
N ALA A 172 8.27 -1.61 -9.65
CA ALA A 172 8.63 -0.48 -10.49
C ALA A 172 10.08 -0.53 -11.02
N GLY A 173 11.04 -0.94 -10.19
CA GLY A 173 12.45 -1.06 -10.61
C GLY A 173 12.64 -2.10 -11.72
N VAL A 174 12.08 -3.30 -11.55
CA VAL A 174 12.16 -4.39 -12.55
C VAL A 174 11.42 -4.01 -13.82
N PHE A 175 10.24 -3.41 -13.70
CA PHE A 175 9.48 -2.92 -14.85
C PHE A 175 10.30 -1.90 -15.65
N ALA A 176 10.94 -0.94 -14.98
CA ALA A 176 11.81 0.04 -15.63
C ALA A 176 13.00 -0.58 -16.37
N GLN A 177 13.57 -1.69 -15.88
CA GLN A 177 14.66 -2.40 -16.59
C GLN A 177 14.21 -2.99 -17.94
N LYS A 178 12.93 -3.37 -18.07
CA LYS A 178 12.37 -3.95 -19.31
C LYS A 178 12.16 -2.88 -20.38
N PHE A 179 11.90 -1.62 -20.01
CA PHE A 179 11.70 -0.48 -20.91
C PHE A 179 12.90 0.48 -20.83
N LYS A 180 13.95 0.18 -21.60
CA LYS A 180 15.30 0.76 -21.42
C LYS A 180 15.41 2.25 -21.74
N GLU A 181 14.58 2.75 -22.64
CA GLU A 181 14.61 4.15 -23.07
C GLU A 181 13.76 5.08 -22.20
N ALA A 182 12.88 4.52 -21.37
CA ALA A 182 11.96 5.29 -20.55
C ALA A 182 12.69 6.04 -19.42
N GLN A 183 12.34 7.30 -19.19
CA GLN A 183 12.73 8.04 -18.00
C GLN A 183 11.87 7.59 -16.81
N VAL A 184 12.50 7.38 -15.65
CA VAL A 184 11.85 6.88 -14.44
C VAL A 184 11.74 8.02 -13.43
N TRP A 185 10.57 8.18 -12.81
CA TRP A 185 10.27 9.26 -11.87
C TRP A 185 9.75 8.67 -10.59
N LEU A 186 10.39 9.02 -9.47
CA LEU A 186 10.05 8.47 -8.16
C LEU A 186 9.45 9.56 -7.28
N GLN A 187 8.30 9.25 -6.68
CA GLN A 187 7.74 10.01 -5.57
C GLN A 187 8.80 10.32 -4.50
N ASP A 188 8.84 11.56 -4.03
CA ASP A 188 9.78 11.98 -2.99
C ASP A 188 9.55 11.20 -1.68
N GLY A 189 10.64 10.84 -1.02
CA GLY A 189 10.63 10.08 0.24
C GLY A 189 10.75 8.56 0.10
N GLN A 190 11.17 8.06 -1.06
CA GLN A 190 11.57 6.66 -1.21
C GLN A 190 12.60 6.24 -0.16
N TYR A 191 12.38 5.09 0.45
CA TYR A 191 13.27 4.51 1.45
C TYR A 191 13.44 3.00 1.28
N SER A 192 14.40 2.42 1.98
CA SER A 192 14.43 0.98 2.23
C SER A 192 14.69 0.67 3.70
N PHE A 193 14.36 -0.57 4.08
CA PHE A 193 14.48 -1.11 5.43
C PHE A 193 15.25 -2.44 5.39
N PRO A 194 16.09 -2.76 6.39
CA PRO A 194 16.40 -1.96 7.59
C PRO A 194 17.38 -0.80 7.33
N SER A 195 18.03 -0.78 6.16
CA SER A 195 18.98 0.27 5.77
C SER A 195 18.46 1.05 4.58
N ASP A 196 18.72 2.36 4.55
CA ASP A 196 18.25 3.28 3.51
C ASP A 196 19.21 3.27 2.30
N LEU A 197 18.99 2.31 1.41
CA LEU A 197 19.80 2.08 0.22
C LEU A 197 19.35 3.00 -0.91
N PRO A 198 20.29 3.46 -1.77
CA PRO A 198 19.93 4.28 -2.91
C PRO A 198 19.07 3.47 -3.91
N PRO A 199 18.20 4.13 -4.70
CA PRO A 199 17.30 3.45 -5.64
C PRO A 199 17.98 2.48 -6.61
N SER A 200 19.23 2.75 -7.01
CA SER A 200 20.00 1.87 -7.90
C SER A 200 20.24 0.46 -7.32
N PHE A 201 20.30 0.34 -5.99
CA PHE A 201 20.42 -0.95 -5.30
C PHE A 201 19.06 -1.64 -5.15
N LEU A 202 17.96 -0.94 -5.43
CA LEU A 202 16.58 -1.43 -5.40
C LEU A 202 16.07 -1.77 -6.81
N GLY A 203 16.98 -1.95 -7.77
CA GLY A 203 16.67 -2.30 -9.15
C GLY A 203 16.31 -1.12 -10.06
N PHE A 204 16.37 0.13 -9.57
CA PHE A 204 16.10 1.29 -10.43
C PHE A 204 17.31 1.61 -11.34
N PRO A 205 17.11 1.82 -12.64
CA PRO A 205 18.20 2.10 -13.59
C PRO A 205 18.95 3.42 -13.29
N SER A 206 20.25 3.33 -13.00
CA SER A 206 21.12 4.50 -12.84
C SER A 206 21.16 5.37 -14.11
N GLY A 207 21.18 6.69 -13.95
CA GLY A 207 21.33 7.66 -15.04
C GLY A 207 20.03 8.06 -15.76
N ARG A 208 18.91 7.39 -15.47
CA ARG A 208 17.58 7.76 -16.00
C ARG A 208 16.46 7.66 -14.97
N THR A 209 16.82 7.55 -13.69
CA THR A 209 15.89 7.60 -12.57
C THR A 209 16.04 8.95 -11.88
N HIS A 210 14.94 9.66 -11.76
CA HIS A 210 14.85 11.04 -11.27
C HIS A 210 13.87 11.12 -10.10
N ALA A 211 14.05 12.12 -9.25
CA ALA A 211 13.01 12.52 -8.31
C ALA A 211 11.82 13.12 -9.06
N MET A 212 10.64 13.08 -8.47
CA MET A 212 9.45 13.74 -9.02
C MET A 212 9.73 15.25 -9.18
N PRO A 213 9.32 15.89 -10.29
CA PRO A 213 9.39 17.34 -10.39
C PRO A 213 8.60 18.01 -9.27
N LYS A 214 9.12 19.10 -8.70
CA LYS A 214 8.46 19.80 -7.58
C LYS A 214 7.32 20.71 -8.02
N SER A 215 7.27 21.04 -9.31
CA SER A 215 6.28 21.92 -9.89
C SER A 215 6.10 21.61 -11.37
N MET A 216 5.00 22.10 -11.95
CA MET A 216 4.78 22.03 -13.40
C MET A 216 5.87 22.73 -14.21
N ALA A 217 6.59 23.72 -13.66
CA ALA A 217 7.68 24.39 -14.37
C ALA A 217 8.87 23.45 -14.63
N ASP A 218 9.14 22.56 -13.68
CA ASP A 218 10.25 21.59 -13.70
C ASP A 218 9.88 20.28 -14.41
N ALA A 219 8.60 20.11 -14.77
CA ALA A 219 8.11 18.89 -15.40
C ALA A 219 8.63 18.73 -16.85
N PRO A 220 8.76 17.49 -17.34
CA PRO A 220 9.00 17.21 -18.75
C PRO A 220 7.99 17.91 -19.65
N GLU A 221 8.42 18.30 -20.85
CA GLU A 221 7.55 19.02 -21.80
C GLU A 221 6.34 18.19 -22.20
N GLU A 222 6.52 16.87 -22.34
CA GLU A 222 5.41 15.94 -22.58
C GLU A 222 4.36 15.98 -21.47
N TRP A 223 4.75 16.21 -20.22
CA TRP A 223 3.82 16.27 -19.11
C TRP A 223 3.02 17.57 -19.09
N LYS A 224 3.67 18.70 -19.40
CA LYS A 224 3.03 20.03 -19.42
C LYS A 224 1.82 20.07 -20.36
N ASN A 225 1.89 19.34 -21.47
CA ASN A 225 0.82 19.25 -22.45
C ASN A 225 -0.35 18.39 -21.97
N ASP A 226 -0.07 17.23 -21.37
CA ASP A 226 -1.08 16.20 -21.11
C ASP A 226 -1.62 16.19 -19.67
N PHE A 227 -0.83 16.67 -18.70
CA PHE A 227 -1.10 16.50 -17.27
C PHE A 227 -1.05 17.80 -16.48
N GLU A 228 -1.79 17.81 -15.38
CA GLU A 228 -1.41 18.49 -14.13
C GLU A 228 -1.00 17.40 -13.13
N PHE A 229 -0.20 17.74 -12.11
CA PHE A 229 0.09 16.82 -11.00
C PHE A 229 0.23 17.58 -9.68
N GLU A 230 0.04 16.88 -8.57
CA GLU A 230 0.25 17.41 -7.23
C GLU A 230 0.78 16.29 -6.33
N THR A 231 1.62 16.66 -5.37
CA THR A 231 2.31 15.73 -4.48
C THR A 231 1.91 15.95 -3.03
N LEU A 232 1.43 14.89 -2.36
CA LEU A 232 1.24 14.82 -0.93
C LEU A 232 2.46 14.20 -0.26
N GLY A 233 2.93 14.86 0.81
CA GLY A 233 4.02 14.37 1.64
C GLY A 233 5.42 14.78 1.14
N PRO A 234 6.48 14.06 1.55
CA PRO A 234 6.41 12.82 2.32
C PRO A 234 5.96 13.07 3.77
N VAL A 235 5.12 12.19 4.27
CA VAL A 235 4.81 11.98 5.69
C VAL A 235 5.82 10.98 6.23
N ILE A 236 6.62 11.37 7.22
CA ILE A 236 7.73 10.55 7.71
C ILE A 236 7.39 9.94 9.06
N SER A 237 7.69 8.66 9.23
CA SER A 237 7.73 7.95 10.51
C SER A 237 9.16 7.46 10.80
N ARG A 238 9.42 6.92 12.00
CA ARG A 238 10.74 6.33 12.31
C ARG A 238 11.09 5.22 11.32
N ASP A 239 10.11 4.37 11.02
CA ASP A 239 10.31 3.09 10.34
C ASP A 239 9.95 3.16 8.84
N GLY A 240 9.45 4.30 8.35
CA GLY A 240 9.12 4.47 6.93
C GLY A 240 8.62 5.86 6.56
N ALA A 241 7.95 5.94 5.42
CA ALA A 241 7.32 7.15 4.93
C ALA A 241 6.10 6.81 4.07
N PHE A 242 5.18 7.76 3.99
CA PHE A 242 4.07 7.77 3.05
C PHE A 242 4.21 9.01 2.16
N GLY A 243 3.80 8.89 0.91
CA GLY A 243 3.71 10.01 0.00
C GLY A 243 3.05 9.54 -1.28
N GLU A 244 2.32 10.44 -1.91
CA GLU A 244 1.59 10.16 -3.14
C GLU A 244 1.69 11.34 -4.09
N THR A 245 1.99 11.11 -5.36
CA THR A 245 1.78 12.07 -6.45
C THR A 245 0.64 11.59 -7.31
N VAL A 246 -0.37 12.44 -7.45
CA VAL A 246 -1.53 12.20 -8.32
C VAL A 246 -1.37 12.95 -9.64
N PHE A 247 -1.87 12.37 -10.72
CA PHE A 247 -1.81 12.96 -12.06
C PHE A 247 -3.21 13.18 -12.61
N PHE A 248 -3.48 14.36 -13.16
CA PHE A 248 -4.72 14.66 -13.84
C PHE A 248 -4.49 14.77 -15.34
N HIS A 249 -4.99 13.79 -16.09
CA HIS A 249 -4.96 13.79 -17.55
C HIS A 249 -6.03 14.75 -18.09
N LYS A 250 -5.58 15.84 -18.71
CA LYS A 250 -6.41 16.99 -19.10
C LYS A 250 -7.49 16.62 -20.12
N ASP A 251 -7.09 15.92 -21.18
CA ASP A 251 -7.95 15.60 -22.33
C ASP A 251 -9.13 14.70 -21.93
N THR A 252 -8.89 13.69 -21.10
CA THR A 252 -9.93 12.75 -20.65
C THR A 252 -10.52 13.08 -19.28
N LYS A 253 -10.10 14.19 -18.68
CA LYS A 253 -10.52 14.64 -17.34
C LYS A 253 -10.40 13.54 -16.28
N THR A 254 -9.30 12.80 -16.34
CA THR A 254 -9.08 11.59 -15.54
C THR A 254 -7.99 11.82 -14.50
N LEU A 255 -8.35 11.67 -13.23
CA LEU A 255 -7.41 11.67 -12.12
C LEU A 255 -6.87 10.25 -11.89
N LEU A 256 -5.55 10.11 -11.83
CA LEU A 256 -4.86 8.93 -11.37
C LEU A 256 -4.49 9.12 -9.90
N VAL A 257 -4.89 8.17 -9.06
CA VAL A 257 -4.58 8.16 -7.63
C VAL A 257 -4.00 6.81 -7.26
N THR A 258 -3.14 6.78 -6.25
CA THR A 258 -2.59 5.53 -5.75
C THR A 258 -3.46 5.01 -4.60
N ASP A 259 -3.25 5.50 -3.39
CA ASP A 259 -3.85 4.99 -2.15
C ASP A 259 -4.78 6.00 -1.46
N THR A 260 -4.72 7.29 -1.85
CA THR A 260 -5.46 8.37 -1.19
C THR A 260 -6.98 8.24 -1.27
N VAL A 261 -7.53 7.70 -2.35
CA VAL A 261 -8.97 7.38 -2.44
C VAL A 261 -9.24 6.07 -3.16
N LEU A 262 -10.28 5.37 -2.73
CA LEU A 262 -10.79 4.14 -3.31
C LEU A 262 -12.32 4.11 -3.22
N GLU A 263 -12.95 3.17 -3.93
CA GLU A 263 -14.38 2.86 -3.77
C GLU A 263 -14.53 1.37 -3.41
N VAL A 264 -15.24 1.10 -2.33
CA VAL A 264 -15.60 -0.25 -1.92
C VAL A 264 -16.93 -0.64 -2.56
N THR A 265 -16.97 -1.78 -3.24
CA THR A 265 -18.19 -2.33 -3.87
C THR A 265 -18.27 -3.84 -3.67
N ASP A 266 -19.48 -4.38 -3.81
CA ASP A 266 -19.75 -5.82 -3.78
C ASP A 266 -19.36 -6.55 -5.08
N GLU A 267 -18.92 -5.81 -6.10
CA GLU A 267 -18.38 -6.36 -7.33
C GLU A 267 -17.06 -7.08 -7.04
N VAL A 268 -17.07 -8.40 -7.23
CA VAL A 268 -15.86 -9.23 -7.13
C VAL A 268 -14.98 -8.94 -8.35
N PRO A 269 -13.72 -8.52 -8.19
CA PRO A 269 -12.86 -8.22 -9.33
C PRO A 269 -12.62 -9.45 -10.22
N GLU A 270 -12.67 -9.27 -11.54
CA GLU A 270 -12.48 -10.30 -12.58
C GLU A 270 -11.18 -11.13 -12.39
N ILE A 271 -10.17 -10.56 -11.74
CA ILE A 271 -8.91 -11.26 -11.45
C ILE A 271 -9.07 -12.47 -10.52
N TYR A 272 -10.22 -12.61 -9.86
CA TYR A 272 -10.57 -13.78 -9.07
C TYR A 272 -11.26 -14.90 -9.85
N ASP A 273 -11.70 -14.65 -11.09
CA ASP A 273 -12.43 -15.66 -11.87
C ASP A 273 -11.57 -16.88 -12.17
N LEU A 274 -10.26 -16.67 -12.33
CA LEU A 274 -9.30 -17.71 -12.70
C LEU A 274 -8.62 -18.36 -11.49
N ASP A 275 -8.54 -17.66 -10.36
CA ASP A 275 -8.03 -18.21 -9.12
C ASP A 275 -8.78 -17.58 -7.93
N PRO A 276 -9.91 -18.19 -7.51
CA PRO A 276 -10.76 -17.70 -6.43
C PRO A 276 -10.26 -18.12 -5.05
N LYS A 277 -9.16 -18.88 -4.94
CA LYS A 277 -8.67 -19.43 -3.66
C LYS A 277 -8.54 -18.39 -2.54
N PRO A 278 -8.07 -17.16 -2.79
CA PRO A 278 -8.01 -16.15 -1.73
C PRO A 278 -9.39 -15.82 -1.16
N LEU A 279 -10.40 -15.71 -2.03
CA LEU A 279 -11.79 -15.47 -1.62
C LEU A 279 -12.35 -16.67 -0.86
N LEU A 280 -12.12 -17.89 -1.35
CA LEU A 280 -12.58 -19.10 -0.67
C LEU A 280 -11.92 -19.26 0.71
N TYR A 281 -10.64 -18.91 0.84
CA TYR A 281 -9.94 -18.88 2.13
C TYR A 281 -10.66 -17.95 3.12
N HIS A 282 -10.88 -16.70 2.74
CA HIS A 282 -11.50 -15.69 3.60
C HIS A 282 -13.01 -15.86 3.78
N ALA A 283 -13.68 -16.60 2.90
CA ALA A 283 -15.10 -16.86 3.02
C ALA A 283 -15.45 -17.80 4.18
N ARG A 284 -14.50 -18.52 4.78
CA ARG A 284 -14.79 -19.40 5.93
C ARG A 284 -15.09 -18.58 7.18
N ASP A 285 -15.98 -19.07 8.02
CA ASP A 285 -16.21 -18.56 9.38
C ASP A 285 -15.22 -19.16 10.36
N THR A 286 -14.86 -20.44 10.17
CA THR A 286 -13.88 -21.15 11.01
C THR A 286 -12.97 -22.07 10.21
N VAL A 287 -11.90 -22.55 10.85
CA VAL A 287 -10.95 -23.52 10.26
C VAL A 287 -11.60 -24.82 9.76
N THR A 288 -12.77 -25.18 10.28
CA THR A 288 -13.46 -26.44 9.95
C THR A 288 -14.51 -26.32 8.85
N GLU A 289 -14.81 -25.11 8.38
CA GLU A 289 -15.80 -24.92 7.32
C GLU A 289 -15.23 -25.34 5.96
N VAL A 290 -15.97 -26.22 5.30
CA VAL A 290 -15.75 -26.56 3.89
C VAL A 290 -16.65 -25.64 3.07
N VAL A 291 -16.04 -24.85 2.19
CA VAL A 291 -16.75 -23.92 1.31
C VAL A 291 -16.73 -24.42 -0.13
N GLU A 292 -17.85 -24.26 -0.82
CA GLU A 292 -17.96 -24.53 -2.25
C GLU A 292 -17.77 -23.24 -3.06
N ASP A 293 -17.20 -23.35 -4.25
CA ASP A 293 -16.98 -22.20 -5.12
C ASP A 293 -18.29 -21.77 -5.81
N THR A 294 -18.98 -20.82 -5.19
CA THR A 294 -20.20 -20.19 -5.72
C THR A 294 -20.05 -18.67 -5.73
N GLU A 295 -20.87 -17.98 -6.54
CA GLU A 295 -20.86 -16.51 -6.60
C GLU A 295 -21.10 -15.86 -5.24
N GLU A 296 -22.03 -16.41 -4.44
CA GLU A 296 -22.33 -15.93 -3.10
C GLU A 296 -21.13 -16.08 -2.15
N ILE A 297 -20.45 -17.22 -2.20
CA ILE A 297 -19.25 -17.48 -1.39
C ILE A 297 -18.08 -16.60 -1.84
N ARG A 298 -17.92 -16.35 -3.14
CA ARG A 298 -16.92 -15.39 -3.65
C ARG A 298 -17.22 -13.97 -3.16
N LYS A 299 -18.48 -13.52 -3.18
CA LYS A 299 -18.89 -12.22 -2.62
C LYS A 299 -18.62 -12.11 -1.12
N ARG A 300 -18.91 -13.16 -0.35
CA ARG A 300 -18.57 -13.25 1.08
C ARG A 300 -17.06 -13.15 1.30
N GLY A 301 -16.27 -13.92 0.55
CA GLY A 301 -14.81 -13.87 0.60
C GLY A 301 -14.24 -12.51 0.21
N TRP A 302 -14.78 -11.87 -0.83
CA TRP A 302 -14.35 -10.55 -1.30
C TRP A 302 -14.57 -9.48 -0.25
N ARG A 303 -15.78 -9.43 0.33
CA ARG A 303 -16.09 -8.55 1.45
C ARG A 303 -15.04 -8.65 2.57
N ARG A 304 -14.72 -9.88 2.98
CA ARG A 304 -13.80 -10.18 4.06
C ARG A 304 -12.35 -9.83 3.73
N VAL A 305 -11.93 -10.07 2.49
CA VAL A 305 -10.64 -9.62 1.96
C VAL A 305 -10.51 -8.10 2.00
N VAL A 306 -11.55 -7.36 1.60
CA VAL A 306 -11.55 -5.89 1.65
C VAL A 306 -11.45 -5.38 3.08
N LEU A 307 -12.23 -5.96 4.01
CA LEU A 307 -12.15 -5.61 5.43
C LEU A 307 -10.75 -5.85 6.00
N PHE A 308 -10.14 -6.99 5.70
CA PHE A 308 -8.75 -7.26 6.08
C PHE A 308 -7.77 -6.26 5.47
N GLY A 309 -7.90 -5.94 4.18
CA GLY A 309 -7.02 -5.00 3.50
C GLY A 309 -7.11 -3.58 4.07
N LEU A 310 -8.27 -3.18 4.58
CA LEU A 310 -8.52 -1.81 5.06
C LEU A 310 -8.30 -1.61 6.56
N PHE A 311 -8.30 -2.68 7.38
CA PHE A 311 -8.16 -2.58 8.83
C PHE A 311 -7.04 -3.45 9.44
N PHE A 312 -6.48 -4.40 8.70
CA PHE A 312 -5.64 -5.53 9.17
C PHE A 312 -6.33 -6.48 10.16
N ASN A 313 -7.10 -5.96 11.11
CA ASN A 313 -7.89 -6.71 12.08
C ASN A 313 -9.30 -6.09 12.16
N PRO A 314 -10.22 -6.50 11.27
CA PRO A 314 -11.58 -5.96 11.27
C PRO A 314 -12.34 -6.35 12.55
N GLY A 315 -13.33 -5.56 12.95
CA GLY A 315 -14.06 -5.76 14.21
C GLY A 315 -14.93 -7.02 14.25
N ALA A 316 -15.12 -7.67 13.10
CA ALA A 316 -15.94 -8.87 12.94
C ALA A 316 -15.18 -10.20 13.16
N ILE A 317 -13.87 -10.17 13.48
CA ILE A 317 -13.08 -11.38 13.74
C ILE A 317 -12.66 -11.51 15.20
N ASP A 318 -12.47 -12.75 15.62
CA ASP A 318 -11.73 -13.11 16.83
C ASP A 318 -10.38 -13.74 16.41
N ILE A 319 -9.27 -13.18 16.90
CA ILE A 319 -7.93 -13.67 16.54
C ILE A 319 -7.53 -14.76 17.53
N LYS A 320 -7.11 -15.91 16.98
CA LYS A 320 -6.63 -17.04 17.78
C LYS A 320 -5.18 -16.82 18.21
N ASP A 321 -4.84 -17.34 19.39
CA ASP A 321 -3.44 -17.54 19.76
C ASP A 321 -2.73 -18.42 18.70
N GLY A 322 -1.46 -18.11 18.42
CA GLY A 322 -0.70 -18.79 17.37
C GLY A 322 -0.51 -20.29 17.61
N GLY A 323 -0.34 -20.69 18.88
CA GLY A 323 -0.25 -22.09 19.26
C GLY A 323 -1.59 -22.82 19.05
N VAL A 324 -2.70 -22.16 19.39
CA VAL A 324 -4.05 -22.66 19.13
C VAL A 324 -4.29 -22.83 17.64
N ALA A 325 -4.08 -21.77 16.84
CA ALA A 325 -4.25 -21.79 15.39
C ALA A 325 -3.40 -22.88 14.71
N TYR A 326 -2.17 -23.09 15.19
CA TYR A 326 -1.31 -24.15 14.70
C TYR A 326 -1.85 -25.54 15.05
N ASN A 327 -2.32 -25.75 16.29
CA ASN A 327 -2.83 -27.06 16.71
C ASN A 327 -4.17 -27.43 16.06
N GLU A 328 -5.02 -26.44 15.79
CA GLU A 328 -6.32 -26.61 15.14
C GLU A 328 -6.25 -26.70 13.61
N ARG A 329 -5.06 -26.53 13.01
CA ARG A 329 -4.89 -26.47 11.56
C ARG A 329 -5.51 -27.67 10.84
N ARG A 330 -6.18 -27.41 9.71
CA ARG A 330 -6.88 -28.42 8.90
C ARG A 330 -6.36 -28.47 7.46
N PRO A 331 -5.14 -29.00 7.22
CA PRO A 331 -4.58 -29.13 5.87
C PRO A 331 -5.41 -30.05 4.96
N ASP A 332 -6.22 -30.92 5.55
CA ASP A 332 -7.18 -31.78 4.87
C ASP A 332 -8.41 -31.03 4.32
N ILE A 333 -8.80 -29.91 4.94
CA ILE A 333 -9.90 -29.04 4.46
C ILE A 333 -9.37 -27.96 3.52
N ASN A 334 -8.27 -27.32 3.90
CA ASN A 334 -7.59 -26.34 3.06
C ASN A 334 -6.08 -26.49 3.24
N PRO A 335 -5.32 -26.86 2.20
CA PRO A 335 -3.87 -26.99 2.31
C PRO A 335 -3.12 -25.66 2.36
N ASP A 336 -3.77 -24.53 2.03
CA ASP A 336 -3.17 -23.21 2.10
C ASP A 336 -2.64 -22.95 3.51
N PHE A 337 -1.45 -22.39 3.59
CA PHE A 337 -0.74 -22.13 4.84
C PHE A 337 -0.70 -23.34 5.79
N ILE A 338 -0.49 -24.55 5.26
CA ILE A 338 -0.48 -25.82 6.00
C ILE A 338 -1.77 -26.07 6.81
N GLY A 339 -2.88 -25.46 6.39
CA GLY A 339 -4.18 -25.53 7.04
C GLY A 339 -4.39 -24.58 8.20
N ILE A 340 -3.47 -23.65 8.43
CA ILE A 340 -3.61 -22.64 9.49
C ILE A 340 -4.72 -21.67 9.09
N TYR A 341 -5.61 -21.39 10.04
CA TYR A 341 -6.65 -20.38 9.95
C TYR A 341 -6.71 -19.63 11.29
N PRO A 342 -6.02 -18.48 11.42
CA PRO A 342 -5.69 -17.88 12.72
C PRO A 342 -6.76 -16.94 13.28
N PHE A 343 -7.98 -17.00 12.76
CA PHE A 343 -9.10 -16.19 13.19
C PHE A 343 -10.40 -16.92 12.93
N ASP A 344 -11.46 -16.56 13.65
CA ASP A 344 -12.83 -16.95 13.30
C ASP A 344 -13.67 -15.68 13.04
N TRP A 345 -14.62 -15.74 12.11
CA TRP A 345 -15.56 -14.65 11.85
C TRP A 345 -16.77 -14.80 12.76
N VAL A 346 -16.89 -13.88 13.72
CA VAL A 346 -17.89 -13.96 14.81
C VAL A 346 -18.83 -12.75 14.86
N GLY A 347 -18.49 -11.66 14.16
CA GLY A 347 -19.27 -10.42 14.13
C GLY A 347 -19.97 -10.14 12.80
N ASP A 348 -20.61 -8.98 12.71
CA ASP A 348 -21.39 -8.54 11.54
C ASP A 348 -20.50 -7.88 10.47
N ASP A 349 -19.82 -8.72 9.68
CA ASP A 349 -18.97 -8.28 8.58
C ASP A 349 -19.76 -7.58 7.45
N ILE A 350 -21.07 -7.85 7.33
CA ILE A 350 -21.95 -7.19 6.37
C ILE A 350 -22.15 -5.72 6.75
N ALA A 351 -22.43 -5.43 8.02
CA ALA A 351 -22.57 -4.05 8.51
C ALA A 351 -21.25 -3.28 8.34
N SER A 352 -20.12 -3.87 8.74
CA SER A 352 -18.78 -3.29 8.56
C SER A 352 -18.50 -2.96 7.10
N PHE A 353 -18.78 -3.87 6.18
CA PHE A 353 -18.55 -3.65 4.75
C PHE A 353 -19.46 -2.57 4.18
N LYS A 354 -20.75 -2.60 4.53
CA LYS A 354 -21.73 -1.60 4.07
C LYS A 354 -21.37 -0.19 4.53
N ALA A 355 -20.76 -0.03 5.70
CA ALA A 355 -20.31 1.26 6.22
C ALA A 355 -19.21 1.91 5.36
N LEU A 356 -18.51 1.13 4.53
CA LEU A 356 -17.45 1.60 3.62
C LEU A 356 -17.95 1.94 2.20
N GLN A 357 -19.25 1.72 1.92
CA GLN A 357 -19.83 1.89 0.59
C GLN A 357 -20.57 3.22 0.45
N GLY A 358 -20.88 3.59 -0.80
CA GLY A 358 -21.70 4.77 -1.12
C GLY A 358 -20.91 6.02 -1.50
N GLY A 359 -19.62 5.89 -1.80
CA GLY A 359 -18.79 7.00 -2.27
C GLY A 359 -17.30 6.67 -2.26
N LEU A 360 -16.50 7.70 -2.49
CA LEU A 360 -15.06 7.65 -2.29
C LEU A 360 -14.73 7.57 -0.80
N LEU A 361 -13.71 6.77 -0.50
CA LEU A 361 -13.18 6.53 0.84
C LEU A 361 -11.67 6.67 0.80
N VAL A 362 -11.10 7.44 1.72
CA VAL A 362 -9.68 7.35 2.07
C VAL A 362 -9.50 6.12 2.95
N ALA A 363 -8.53 5.24 2.68
CA ALA A 363 -8.40 3.98 3.43
C ALA A 363 -8.27 4.24 4.97
N PRO A 364 -8.98 3.49 5.84
CA PRO A 364 -9.00 3.75 7.28
C PRO A 364 -7.61 3.75 7.93
N ILE A 365 -6.70 2.88 7.48
CA ILE A 365 -5.29 2.88 7.90
C ILE A 365 -4.62 4.23 7.64
N LEU A 366 -4.84 4.82 6.46
CA LEU A 366 -4.29 6.14 6.12
C LEU A 366 -4.96 7.24 6.95
N GLN A 367 -6.28 7.17 7.14
CA GLN A 367 -7.00 8.13 7.96
C GLN A 367 -6.42 8.18 9.38
N LYS A 368 -6.14 7.00 9.92
CA LYS A 368 -5.85 6.83 11.35
C LYS A 368 -4.38 6.88 11.71
N LEU A 369 -3.46 6.43 10.84
CA LEU A 369 -2.05 6.29 11.18
C LEU A 369 -1.13 7.26 10.44
N ILE A 370 -1.63 7.93 9.39
CA ILE A 370 -0.79 8.70 8.46
C ILE A 370 -1.29 10.13 8.30
N LEU A 371 -2.46 10.32 7.69
CA LEU A 371 -2.90 11.62 7.15
C LEU A 371 -3.34 12.62 8.23
N ASN A 372 -3.86 12.12 9.34
CA ASN A 372 -4.20 12.93 10.53
C ASN A 372 -2.99 13.47 11.30
N ARG A 373 -1.75 13.25 10.84
CA ARG A 373 -0.53 13.89 11.39
C ARG A 373 -0.24 15.23 10.75
N TYR A 374 -0.74 15.42 9.52
CA TYR A 374 -0.60 16.64 8.74
C TYR A 374 -1.96 16.99 8.14
N PRO A 375 -2.99 17.19 8.99
CA PRO A 375 -4.35 17.44 8.52
C PRO A 375 -4.41 18.67 7.61
N ILE A 376 -3.61 19.71 7.86
CA ILE A 376 -3.63 20.92 7.05
C ILE A 376 -3.02 20.68 5.67
N GLU A 377 -1.82 20.10 5.56
CA GLU A 377 -1.21 19.78 4.27
C GLU A 377 -2.06 18.80 3.48
N THR A 378 -2.66 17.82 4.16
CA THR A 378 -3.51 16.83 3.48
C THR A 378 -4.75 17.48 2.90
N LEU A 379 -5.41 18.38 3.64
CA LEU A 379 -6.58 19.11 3.13
C LEU A 379 -6.20 20.11 2.04
N ASP A 380 -5.06 20.80 2.16
CA ASP A 380 -4.56 21.71 1.12
C ASP A 380 -4.27 20.96 -0.19
N PHE A 381 -3.64 19.79 -0.09
CA PHE A 381 -3.43 18.88 -1.21
C PHE A 381 -4.76 18.49 -1.85
N ALA A 382 -5.73 18.04 -1.04
CA ALA A 382 -7.03 17.64 -1.52
C ALA A 382 -7.80 18.81 -2.16
N ASP A 383 -7.70 20.01 -1.58
CA ASP A 383 -8.32 21.24 -2.09
C ASP A 383 -7.76 21.63 -3.45
N LYS A 384 -6.44 21.52 -3.67
CA LYS A 384 -5.81 21.79 -4.98
C LYS A 384 -6.26 20.80 -6.04
N VAL A 385 -6.19 19.50 -5.74
CA VAL A 385 -6.57 18.43 -6.68
C VAL A 385 -8.05 18.57 -7.07
N ALA A 386 -8.90 18.92 -6.11
CA ALA A 386 -10.34 19.11 -6.32
C ALA A 386 -10.71 20.29 -7.22
N GLN A 387 -9.78 21.23 -7.47
CA GLN A 387 -10.00 22.33 -8.42
C GLN A 387 -9.95 21.87 -9.88
N TRP A 388 -9.34 20.71 -10.15
CA TRP A 388 -9.31 20.18 -11.51
C TRP A 388 -10.70 19.69 -11.94
N PRO A 389 -11.05 19.81 -13.23
CA PRO A 389 -12.37 19.43 -13.75
C PRO A 389 -12.47 17.90 -13.93
N ILE A 390 -12.36 17.15 -12.83
CA ILE A 390 -12.35 15.69 -12.78
C ILE A 390 -13.73 15.13 -13.16
N GLU A 391 -13.74 14.15 -14.06
CA GLU A 391 -14.93 13.36 -14.43
C GLU A 391 -14.72 11.85 -14.23
N ARG A 392 -13.46 11.43 -14.03
CA ARG A 392 -13.07 10.04 -13.81
C ARG A 392 -11.92 9.97 -12.82
N ILE A 393 -11.94 8.96 -11.94
CA ILE A 393 -10.82 8.62 -11.05
C ILE A 393 -10.42 7.16 -11.31
N ILE A 394 -9.12 6.91 -11.47
CA ILE A 394 -8.54 5.56 -11.57
C ILE A 394 -7.64 5.36 -10.35
N PRO A 395 -8.09 4.62 -9.32
CA PRO A 395 -7.26 4.25 -8.18
C PRO A 395 -6.36 3.06 -8.49
N ALA A 396 -5.25 2.92 -7.75
CA ALA A 396 -4.37 1.75 -7.88
C ALA A 396 -4.97 0.47 -7.24
N HIS A 397 -6.01 0.61 -6.42
CA HIS A 397 -6.65 -0.49 -5.71
C HIS A 397 -8.18 -0.55 -5.92
N LEU A 398 -8.74 -1.74 -5.65
CA LEU A 398 -10.18 -2.03 -5.70
C LEU A 398 -10.81 -1.68 -7.06
N LYS A 399 -11.99 -1.05 -7.05
CA LYS A 399 -12.79 -0.77 -8.24
C LYS A 399 -12.11 0.23 -9.18
N ASN A 400 -12.19 -0.05 -10.47
CA ASN A 400 -11.59 0.77 -11.53
C ASN A 400 -12.63 1.74 -12.13
N ASP A 401 -12.16 2.72 -12.91
CA ASP A 401 -12.98 3.63 -13.73
C ASP A 401 -14.12 4.32 -12.97
N LEU A 402 -13.78 4.93 -11.83
CA LEU A 402 -14.75 5.57 -10.95
C LEU A 402 -15.28 6.88 -11.56
N LYS A 403 -16.59 7.11 -11.45
CA LYS A 403 -17.26 8.32 -11.98
C LYS A 403 -17.55 9.31 -10.86
N TYR A 404 -16.55 10.11 -10.55
CA TYR A 404 -16.61 11.10 -9.47
C TYR A 404 -16.00 12.42 -9.92
N THR A 405 -16.36 13.49 -9.22
CA THR A 405 -15.87 14.84 -9.47
C THR A 405 -14.79 15.25 -8.47
N GLY A 406 -14.14 16.39 -8.72
CA GLY A 406 -13.20 16.99 -7.75
C GLY A 406 -13.86 17.28 -6.39
N LYS A 407 -15.16 17.61 -6.39
CA LYS A 407 -15.93 17.79 -5.15
C LYS A 407 -16.04 16.49 -4.35
N ASP A 408 -16.38 15.39 -5.01
CA ASP A 408 -16.48 14.08 -4.35
C ASP A 408 -15.12 13.63 -3.82
N TYR A 409 -14.06 13.89 -4.58
CA TYR A 409 -12.68 13.63 -4.16
C TYR A 409 -12.35 14.38 -2.88
N ARG A 410 -12.60 15.71 -2.81
CA ARG A 410 -12.32 16.50 -1.61
C ARG A 410 -13.15 16.06 -0.39
N GLU A 411 -14.39 15.67 -0.60
CA GLU A 411 -15.30 15.23 0.45
C GLU A 411 -14.81 13.95 1.14
N ALA A 412 -14.07 13.08 0.45
CA ALA A 412 -13.46 11.89 1.04
C ALA A 412 -12.45 12.21 2.16
N PHE A 413 -11.90 13.43 2.19
CA PHE A 413 -10.93 13.89 3.20
C PHE A 413 -11.57 14.57 4.42
N SER A 414 -12.90 14.71 4.48
CA SER A 414 -13.59 15.38 5.60
C SER A 414 -13.45 14.68 6.95
N PHE A 415 -12.85 13.48 7.01
CA PHE A 415 -12.47 12.84 8.27
C PHE A 415 -11.43 13.63 9.09
N LEU A 416 -10.69 14.55 8.45
CA LEU A 416 -9.72 15.45 9.10
C LEU A 416 -10.37 16.72 9.68
N GLU A 417 -11.62 16.98 9.36
CA GLU A 417 -12.36 18.18 9.75
C GLU A 417 -13.19 17.90 11.01
N ALA A 418 -13.37 18.90 11.87
CA ALA A 418 -14.14 18.74 13.11
C ALA A 418 -15.62 18.38 12.89
N LYS A 419 -16.17 18.74 11.71
CA LYS A 419 -17.51 18.33 11.29
C LYS A 419 -17.58 16.84 10.94
N GLY A 420 -16.44 16.23 10.63
CA GLY A 420 -16.30 14.84 10.24
C GLY A 420 -16.89 14.53 8.86
N VAL A 421 -16.93 13.23 8.57
CA VAL A 421 -17.49 12.69 7.33
C VAL A 421 -19.00 13.01 7.22
N PRO A 422 -19.47 13.59 6.11
CA PRO A 422 -20.88 13.88 5.87
C PRO A 422 -21.79 12.65 5.92
N ALA A 423 -23.07 12.87 6.24
CA ALA A 423 -24.07 11.80 6.26
C ALA A 423 -24.23 11.15 4.88
N GLY A 424 -24.30 9.82 4.85
CA GLY A 424 -24.45 9.05 3.61
C GLY A 424 -23.14 8.80 2.86
N LYS A 425 -22.00 9.29 3.37
CA LYS A 425 -20.67 8.98 2.84
C LYS A 425 -20.02 7.82 3.61
N PRO A 426 -19.09 7.09 2.98
CA PRO A 426 -18.37 6.00 3.64
C PRO A 426 -17.72 6.42 4.96
N LYS A 427 -18.08 5.75 6.05
CA LYS A 427 -17.53 6.01 7.38
C LYS A 427 -17.33 4.68 8.12
N PRO A 428 -16.08 4.28 8.43
CA PRO A 428 -15.79 3.10 9.22
C PRO A 428 -16.57 3.05 10.53
N LEU A 429 -17.02 1.85 10.91
CA LEU A 429 -17.63 1.65 12.23
C LEU A 429 -16.55 1.70 13.31
N ALA A 430 -16.93 2.17 14.51
CA ALA A 430 -16.00 2.27 15.63
C ALA A 430 -15.39 0.91 16.01
N ILE A 431 -16.14 -0.19 15.85
CA ILE A 431 -15.64 -1.54 16.14
C ILE A 431 -14.48 -1.94 15.22
N ASP A 432 -14.53 -1.56 13.94
CA ASP A 432 -13.47 -1.85 12.98
C ASP A 432 -12.24 -0.93 13.15
N MET A 433 -12.45 0.27 13.67
CA MET A 433 -11.36 1.22 13.96
C MET A 433 -10.54 0.83 15.19
N LYS A 434 -11.09 0.00 16.09
CA LYS A 434 -10.48 -0.29 17.39
C LYS A 434 -9.04 -0.78 17.28
N ALA A 435 -8.74 -1.70 16.37
CA ALA A 435 -7.38 -2.21 16.20
C ALA A 435 -6.40 -1.11 15.74
N LEU A 436 -6.86 -0.20 14.87
CA LEU A 436 -6.06 0.95 14.43
C LEU A 436 -5.91 2.00 15.53
N ASP A 437 -6.93 2.19 16.38
CA ASP A 437 -6.86 3.04 17.57
C ASP A 437 -5.82 2.50 18.58
N ASP A 438 -5.84 1.20 18.86
CA ASP A 438 -4.85 0.55 19.74
C ASP A 438 -3.44 0.63 19.12
N ALA A 439 -3.31 0.41 17.80
CA ALA A 439 -2.05 0.52 17.09
C ALA A 439 -1.48 1.95 17.14
N GLU A 440 -2.31 2.97 16.96
CA GLU A 440 -1.92 4.38 17.09
C GLU A 440 -1.28 4.66 18.46
N ILE A 441 -1.95 4.26 19.55
CA ILE A 441 -1.47 4.47 20.92
C ILE A 441 -0.08 3.84 21.10
N ASN A 442 0.07 2.59 20.65
CA ASN A 442 1.33 1.85 20.77
C ASN A 442 2.45 2.45 19.90
N LEU A 443 2.14 2.86 18.67
CA LEU A 443 3.10 3.47 17.76
C LEU A 443 3.57 4.85 18.27
N ILE A 444 2.67 5.65 18.85
CA ILE A 444 3.04 6.90 19.53
C ILE A 444 3.91 6.59 20.76
N GLY A 445 3.49 5.66 21.61
CA GLY A 445 4.22 5.28 22.81
C GLY A 445 5.64 4.74 22.55
N SER A 446 5.83 4.08 21.40
CA SER A 446 7.14 3.59 20.95
C SER A 446 7.99 4.65 20.21
N GLY A 447 7.43 5.84 19.94
CA GLY A 447 8.05 6.89 19.14
C GLY A 447 8.16 6.57 17.65
N ALA A 448 7.41 5.57 17.15
CA ALA A 448 7.40 5.22 15.73
C ALA A 448 6.69 6.29 14.88
N ILE A 449 5.59 6.83 15.40
CA ILE A 449 4.85 7.96 14.80
C ILE A 449 4.64 9.06 15.83
N VAL A 450 4.33 10.26 15.34
CA VAL A 450 4.04 11.43 16.18
C VAL A 450 2.56 11.49 16.58
N PRO A 451 2.21 12.16 17.71
CA PRO A 451 0.82 12.44 18.07
C PRO A 451 0.06 13.15 16.95
N CYS A 452 -1.25 12.91 16.86
CA CYS A 452 -2.09 13.59 15.88
C CYS A 452 -2.34 15.06 16.27
N SER A 453 -2.41 15.93 15.28
CA SER A 453 -2.85 17.31 15.48
C SER A 453 -4.37 17.38 15.59
N PRO A 454 -4.93 18.45 16.19
CA PRO A 454 -6.37 18.62 16.28
C PRO A 454 -7.05 18.67 14.90
N ALA A 455 -8.32 18.25 14.86
CA ALA A 455 -9.13 18.35 13.65
C ALA A 455 -9.35 19.81 13.21
N VAL A 456 -9.39 20.01 11.90
CA VAL A 456 -9.44 21.34 11.28
C VAL A 456 -10.85 21.92 11.34
N GLY A 457 -10.96 23.23 11.60
CA GLY A 457 -12.25 23.92 11.71
C GLY A 457 -13.03 23.63 13.00
N GLY A 458 -12.33 23.12 14.02
CA GLY A 458 -12.85 22.93 15.37
C GLY A 458 -12.57 24.12 16.29
N GLN A 459 -12.14 23.84 17.52
CA GLN A 459 -11.83 24.86 18.53
C GLN A 459 -10.52 25.62 18.29
N TYR A 460 -9.62 25.08 17.46
CA TYR A 460 -8.31 25.67 17.15
C TYR A 460 -8.34 26.37 15.79
N SER A 461 -7.63 27.50 15.68
CA SER A 461 -7.37 28.14 14.39
C SER A 461 -6.47 27.27 13.51
N ARG A 462 -6.43 27.58 12.21
CA ARG A 462 -5.54 26.90 11.27
C ARG A 462 -4.06 27.03 11.67
N GLU A 463 -3.65 28.21 12.12
CA GLU A 463 -2.29 28.48 12.60
C GLU A 463 -1.97 27.68 13.87
N GLU A 464 -2.95 27.53 14.77
CA GLU A 464 -2.80 26.73 15.99
C GLU A 464 -2.70 25.23 15.72
N VAL A 465 -3.42 24.72 14.70
CA VAL A 465 -3.28 23.32 14.24
C VAL A 465 -1.89 23.11 13.64
N LEU A 466 -1.47 24.00 12.73
CA LEU A 466 -0.13 23.95 12.11
C LEU A 466 1.01 23.99 13.14
N ALA A 467 0.88 24.79 14.20
CA ALA A 467 1.88 24.88 15.26
C ALA A 467 1.99 23.58 16.10
N GLN A 468 1.00 22.69 16.00
CA GLN A 468 0.97 21.39 16.68
C GLN A 468 1.37 20.22 15.76
N GLU A 469 1.52 20.45 14.45
CA GLU A 469 2.06 19.45 13.53
C GLU A 469 3.57 19.29 13.77
N THR A 470 4.04 18.04 13.82
CA THR A 470 5.45 17.75 14.07
C THR A 470 6.17 17.46 12.76
N TYR A 471 7.09 18.34 12.35
CA TYR A 471 7.89 18.15 11.15
C TYR A 471 9.25 17.54 11.50
N GLN A 472 9.67 16.54 10.74
CA GLN A 472 10.90 15.79 11.00
C GLN A 472 11.60 15.36 9.72
N CYS A 473 12.85 14.93 9.87
CA CYS A 473 13.65 14.36 8.79
C CYS A 473 14.09 12.93 9.15
N ARG A 474 14.14 12.07 8.14
CA ARG A 474 14.74 10.74 8.19
C ARG A 474 15.87 10.70 7.16
N GLY A 475 17.11 10.68 7.64
CA GLY A 475 18.27 10.79 6.75
C GLY A 475 18.26 12.11 5.99
N LYS A 476 18.20 12.06 4.65
CA LYS A 476 18.14 13.23 3.77
C LYS A 476 16.73 13.63 3.35
N THR A 477 15.72 12.87 3.76
CA THR A 477 14.32 13.11 3.42
C THR A 477 13.67 13.86 4.58
N CYS A 478 12.97 14.95 4.28
CA CYS A 478 12.31 15.79 5.26
C CYS A 478 10.84 15.97 4.90
N THR A 479 9.99 16.10 5.92
CA THR A 479 8.59 16.51 5.73
C THR A 479 8.52 17.95 5.17
N PRO A 480 7.45 18.35 4.45
CA PRO A 480 7.39 19.60 3.67
C PRO A 480 7.75 20.91 4.38
N ARG A 481 7.65 20.98 5.72
CA ARG A 481 7.99 22.20 6.52
C ARG A 481 9.03 21.96 7.60
N ALA A 482 9.78 20.86 7.53
CA ALA A 482 10.90 20.67 8.43
C ALA A 482 11.97 21.74 8.15
N GLN A 483 12.48 22.38 9.20
CA GLN A 483 13.66 23.22 9.09
C GLN A 483 14.87 22.31 8.89
N SER A 484 15.60 22.52 7.78
CA SER A 484 16.82 21.80 7.43
C SER A 484 18.03 22.24 8.24
#